data_AF-A0A7V8YEG6-F1
#
_entry.id   AF-A0A7V8YEG6-F1
#
_cell.length_a   1.000
_cell.length_b   1.000
_cell.length_c   1.000
_cell.angle_alpha   90.00
_cell.angle_beta   90.00
_cell.angle_gamma   90.00
#
_symmetry.space_group_name_H-M   'P 1'
#
loop_
_entity.id
_entity.type
_entity.pdbx_description
1 polymer ?
#
loop_
_entity_poly.entity_id
_entity_poly.type
_entity_poly.pdbx_seq_one_letter_code
_entity_poly.pdbx_strand_id
1 'polypeptide(L)'
;MIEDLRPLGLVEAARRLRIDPFELVRIEVGLGNRLERLTFAPERLAVLARDGGIETSWLDETRLQATPAVRVREAFGELARRGFVGDKSTRLDNLTRGLSLAEADTVRRASPQMAEEGLLLIHSGPLGALVSVQPGQEARLAAVAAGTTESRGLLQAMTE
;
A
#
# COMPACT_ATOMS: atom_id res chain seq x y z
N MET A 1 -17.38 22.49 16.35
CA MET A 1 -16.28 21.71 15.74
C MET A 1 -15.05 22.60 15.64
N ILE A 2 -14.15 22.57 16.62
CA ILE A 2 -12.88 23.33 16.62
C ILE A 2 -11.68 22.36 16.72
N GLU A 3 -11.91 21.08 17.02
CA GLU A 3 -10.84 20.10 17.23
C GLU A 3 -10.06 19.75 15.97
N ASP A 4 -10.66 19.93 14.78
CA ASP A 4 -10.06 19.63 13.48
C ASP A 4 -8.96 20.60 13.04
N LEU A 5 -8.67 21.67 13.79
CA LEU A 5 -7.62 22.67 13.42
C LEU A 5 -6.34 22.56 14.26
N ARG A 6 -6.31 21.68 15.28
CA ARG A 6 -5.14 21.55 16.16
C ARG A 6 -4.03 20.74 15.48
N PRO A 7 -2.75 21.19 15.54
CA PRO A 7 -1.64 20.38 15.08
C PRO A 7 -1.61 19.02 15.79
N LEU A 8 -1.45 17.96 15.00
CA LEU A 8 -1.37 16.60 15.50
C LEU A 8 0.09 16.24 15.76
N GLY A 9 0.39 15.56 16.87
CA GLY A 9 1.71 14.97 17.07
C GLY A 9 1.99 13.86 16.04
N LEU A 10 3.25 13.51 15.84
CA LEU A 10 3.68 12.53 14.84
C LEU A 10 2.88 11.22 14.84
N VAL A 11 2.71 10.58 16.00
CA VAL A 11 1.99 9.31 16.11
C VAL A 11 0.52 9.47 15.70
N GLU A 12 -0.11 10.57 16.11
CA GLU A 12 -1.50 10.85 15.80
C GLU A 12 -1.70 11.14 14.30
N ALA A 13 -0.81 11.94 13.73
CA ALA A 13 -0.77 12.21 12.31
C ALA A 13 -0.58 10.94 11.47
N ALA A 14 0.38 10.09 11.85
CA ALA A 14 0.66 8.83 11.19
C ALA A 14 -0.53 7.85 11.28
N ARG A 15 -1.18 7.79 12.45
CA ARG A 15 -2.41 7.02 12.67
C ARG A 15 -3.54 7.48 11.76
N ARG A 16 -3.72 8.79 11.57
CA ARG A 16 -4.73 9.36 10.65
C ARG A 16 -4.48 8.96 9.20
N LEU A 17 -3.21 8.89 8.80
CA LEU A 17 -2.78 8.41 7.48
C LEU A 17 -2.61 6.89 7.40
N ARG A 18 -2.86 6.17 8.50
CA ARG A 18 -2.70 4.71 8.65
C ARG A 18 -1.32 4.20 8.19
N ILE A 19 -0.27 4.97 8.43
CA ILE A 19 1.12 4.60 8.16
C ILE A 19 1.93 4.53 9.45
N ASP A 20 3.12 3.92 9.38
CA ASP A 20 4.07 3.99 10.47
C ASP A 20 4.55 5.45 10.69
N PRO A 21 4.74 5.90 11.96
CA PRO A 21 5.31 7.22 12.26
C PRO A 21 6.60 7.53 11.48
N PHE A 22 7.48 6.55 11.29
CA PHE A 22 8.71 6.73 10.54
C PHE A 22 8.45 6.94 9.04
N GLU A 23 7.43 6.30 8.45
CA GLU A 23 7.05 6.55 7.05
C GLU A 23 6.57 7.99 6.88
N LEU A 24 5.83 8.55 7.84
CA LEU A 24 5.39 9.95 7.77
C LEU A 24 6.57 10.92 7.75
N VAL A 25 7.58 10.67 8.60
CA VAL A 25 8.84 11.42 8.60
C VAL A 25 9.57 11.25 7.26
N ARG A 26 9.65 10.01 6.75
CA ARG A 26 10.31 9.74 5.47
C ARG A 26 9.64 10.50 4.32
N ILE A 27 8.32 10.52 4.25
CA ILE A 27 7.59 11.25 3.19
C ILE A 27 7.88 12.75 3.30
N GLU A 28 7.81 13.33 4.50
CA GLU A 28 8.09 14.76 4.73
C GLU A 28 9.51 15.14 4.23
N VAL A 29 10.53 14.34 4.61
CA VAL A 29 11.93 14.54 4.15
C VAL A 29 12.09 14.25 2.66
N GLY A 30 11.48 13.17 2.15
CA GLY A 30 11.58 12.74 0.75
C GLY A 30 10.97 13.76 -0.21
N LEU A 31 10.02 14.57 0.26
CA LEU A 31 9.45 15.72 -0.44
C LEU A 31 10.31 17.00 -0.30
N GLY A 32 11.52 16.91 0.27
CA GLY A 32 12.46 18.02 0.39
C GLY A 32 12.20 18.98 1.55
N ASN A 33 11.31 18.65 2.48
CA ASN A 33 10.96 19.53 3.59
C ASN A 33 11.90 19.34 4.78
N ARG A 34 12.10 20.42 5.53
CA ARG A 34 12.84 20.38 6.79
C ARG A 34 11.88 20.13 7.95
N LEU A 35 12.11 19.05 8.69
CA LEU A 35 11.41 18.77 9.93
C LEU A 35 11.98 19.62 11.07
N GLU A 36 11.39 20.79 11.30
CA GLU A 36 11.70 21.62 12.46
C GLU A 36 10.93 21.16 13.71
N ARG A 37 9.74 20.55 13.53
CA ARG A 37 8.85 20.09 14.59
C ARG A 37 8.10 18.82 14.16
N LEU A 38 7.81 17.95 15.13
CA LEU A 38 7.03 16.71 14.93
C LEU A 38 5.53 16.91 15.13
N THR A 39 5.01 18.02 14.58
CA THR A 39 3.60 18.40 14.67
C THR A 39 3.08 18.75 13.28
N PHE A 40 1.92 18.21 12.91
CA PHE A 40 1.38 18.30 11.56
C PHE A 40 0.00 18.95 11.58
N ALA A 41 -0.14 20.05 10.84
CA ALA A 41 -1.44 20.64 10.58
C ALA A 41 -2.27 19.73 9.65
N PRO A 42 -3.61 19.70 9.77
CA PRO A 42 -4.48 18.90 8.90
C PRO A 42 -4.25 19.16 7.41
N GLU A 43 -4.07 20.41 7.01
CA GLU A 43 -3.80 20.81 5.63
C GLU A 43 -2.47 20.23 5.15
N ARG A 44 -1.47 20.22 6.04
CA ARG A 44 -0.18 19.59 5.74
C ARG A 44 -0.34 18.08 5.57
N LEU A 45 -1.15 17.41 6.40
CA LEU A 45 -1.39 15.98 6.23
C LEU A 45 -2.10 15.65 4.92
N ALA A 46 -3.02 16.50 4.47
CA ALA A 46 -3.66 16.33 3.17
C ALA A 46 -2.63 16.44 2.02
N VAL A 47 -1.71 17.42 2.11
CA VAL A 47 -0.61 17.59 1.15
C VAL A 47 0.33 16.38 1.19
N LEU A 48 0.75 15.93 2.37
CA LEU A 48 1.61 14.77 2.54
C LEU A 48 0.96 13.47 2.03
N ALA A 49 -0.35 13.31 2.23
CA ALA A 49 -1.06 12.15 1.70
C ALA A 49 -1.05 12.15 0.17
N ARG A 50 -1.41 13.28 -0.45
CA ARG A 50 -1.45 13.41 -1.91
C ARG A 50 -0.07 13.27 -2.54
N ASP A 51 0.89 14.05 -2.07
CA ASP A 51 2.22 14.14 -2.67
C ASP A 51 3.08 12.92 -2.30
N GLY A 52 2.83 12.32 -1.14
CA GLY A 52 3.44 11.06 -0.70
C GLY A 52 2.84 9.82 -1.37
N GLY A 53 1.76 9.97 -2.15
CA GLY A 53 1.07 8.85 -2.80
C GLY A 53 0.38 7.90 -1.81
N ILE A 54 -0.08 8.40 -0.67
CA ILE A 54 -0.87 7.64 0.31
C ILE A 54 -2.31 7.56 -0.19
N GLU A 55 -2.78 6.34 -0.44
CA GLU A 55 -4.14 6.10 -0.90
C GLU A 55 -5.05 5.55 0.21
N THR A 56 -6.36 5.63 -0.04
CA THR A 56 -7.37 4.91 0.75
C THR A 56 -7.49 3.46 0.27
N SER A 57 -8.33 2.66 0.93
CA SER A 57 -8.68 1.30 0.46
C SER A 57 -9.05 1.32 -1.02
N TRP A 58 -8.47 0.39 -1.78
CA TRP A 58 -8.85 0.13 -3.17
C TRP A 58 -10.00 -0.86 -3.28
N LEU A 59 -10.28 -1.59 -2.21
CA LEU A 59 -11.42 -2.50 -2.14
C LEU A 59 -12.68 -1.69 -1.85
N ASP A 60 -13.67 -1.83 -2.74
CA ASP A 60 -15.03 -1.33 -2.52
C ASP A 60 -15.74 -2.12 -1.41
N GLU A 61 -16.91 -1.64 -0.98
CA GLU A 61 -17.69 -2.26 0.09
C GLU A 61 -18.04 -3.72 -0.21
N THR A 62 -18.32 -4.07 -1.48
CA THR A 62 -18.68 -5.44 -1.86
C THR A 62 -17.48 -6.37 -1.69
N ARG A 63 -16.30 -5.95 -2.13
CA ARG A 63 -15.06 -6.73 -2.00
C ARG A 63 -14.58 -6.81 -0.55
N LEU A 64 -14.86 -5.78 0.26
CA LEU A 64 -14.58 -5.83 1.69
C LEU A 64 -15.40 -6.90 2.42
N GLN A 65 -16.56 -7.31 1.89
CA GLN A 65 -17.36 -8.42 2.46
C GLN A 65 -16.90 -9.81 2.02
N ALA A 66 -15.92 -9.92 1.11
CA ALA A 66 -15.42 -11.21 0.65
C ALA A 66 -14.67 -11.99 1.74
N THR A 67 -14.23 -13.22 1.45
CA THR A 67 -13.36 -13.95 2.38
C THR A 67 -11.98 -13.29 2.48
N PRO A 68 -11.23 -13.49 3.58
CA PRO A 68 -9.88 -12.93 3.71
C PRO A 68 -8.95 -13.28 2.54
N ALA A 69 -9.01 -14.54 2.10
CA ALA A 69 -8.28 -15.04 0.94
C ALA A 69 -8.55 -14.24 -0.34
N VAL A 70 -9.83 -13.93 -0.59
CA VAL A 70 -10.24 -13.14 -1.76
C VAL A 70 -9.77 -11.69 -1.60
N ARG A 71 -9.90 -11.07 -0.43
CA ARG A 71 -9.42 -9.68 -0.21
C ARG A 71 -7.92 -9.53 -0.46
N VAL A 72 -7.10 -10.47 0.01
CA VAL A 72 -5.66 -10.48 -0.23
C VAL A 72 -5.34 -10.59 -1.73
N ARG A 73 -6.00 -11.52 -2.43
CA ARG A 73 -5.85 -11.70 -3.88
C ARG A 73 -6.25 -10.43 -4.65
N GLU A 74 -7.39 -9.84 -4.29
CA GLU A 74 -7.90 -8.63 -4.91
C GLU A 74 -6.99 -7.41 -4.68
N ALA A 75 -6.33 -7.31 -3.53
CA ALA A 75 -5.34 -6.25 -3.28
C ALA A 75 -4.22 -6.23 -4.32
N PHE A 76 -3.71 -7.41 -4.71
CA PHE A 76 -2.74 -7.52 -5.81
C PHE A 76 -3.36 -7.27 -7.18
N GLY A 77 -4.59 -7.76 -7.41
CA GLY A 77 -5.33 -7.53 -8.66
C GLY A 77 -5.57 -6.05 -8.96
N GLU A 78 -5.73 -5.23 -7.92
CA GLU A 78 -5.87 -3.78 -8.05
C GLU A 78 -4.63 -3.09 -8.66
N LEU A 79 -3.41 -3.63 -8.48
CA LEU A 79 -2.22 -3.08 -9.13
C LEU A 79 -2.37 -3.08 -10.66
N ALA A 80 -2.79 -4.22 -11.21
CA ALA A 80 -3.02 -4.37 -12.65
C ALA A 80 -4.20 -3.51 -13.12
N ARG A 81 -5.32 -3.51 -12.39
CA ARG A 81 -6.52 -2.73 -12.76
C ARG A 81 -6.29 -1.22 -12.75
N ARG A 82 -5.44 -0.73 -11.85
CA ARG A 82 -5.05 0.70 -11.76
C ARG A 82 -3.89 1.05 -12.69
N GLY A 83 -3.33 0.06 -13.39
CA GLY A 83 -2.26 0.23 -14.35
C GLY A 83 -0.95 0.67 -13.70
N PHE A 84 -0.61 0.14 -12.52
CA PHE A 84 0.71 0.29 -11.93
C PHE A 84 1.64 -0.79 -12.51
N VAL A 85 2.21 -0.53 -13.68
CA VAL A 85 3.02 -1.49 -14.45
C VAL A 85 4.38 -0.87 -14.79
N GLY A 86 5.46 -1.65 -14.63
CA GLY A 86 6.82 -1.21 -14.96
C GLY A 86 7.24 0.01 -14.14
N ASP A 87 7.59 1.09 -14.83
CA ASP A 87 8.04 2.36 -14.21
C ASP A 87 6.92 3.09 -13.47
N LYS A 88 5.64 2.75 -13.73
CA LYS A 88 4.51 3.30 -12.99
C LYS A 88 4.26 2.48 -11.74
N SER A 89 4.80 2.94 -10.61
CA SER A 89 4.66 2.29 -9.30
C SER A 89 3.81 3.08 -8.31
N THR A 90 3.40 2.41 -7.24
CA THR A 90 2.72 3.00 -6.08
C THR A 90 3.40 2.53 -4.79
N ARG A 91 3.04 3.09 -3.64
CA ARG A 91 3.58 2.62 -2.35
C ARG A 91 3.14 1.18 -2.09
N LEU A 92 4.05 0.36 -1.58
CA LEU A 92 3.73 -1.03 -1.19
C LEU A 92 2.63 -1.07 -0.11
N ASP A 93 2.64 -0.12 0.83
CA ASP A 93 1.63 -0.06 1.89
C ASP A 93 0.20 0.23 1.39
N ASN A 94 0.05 0.74 0.16
CA ASN A 94 -1.27 0.95 -0.46
C ASN A 94 -2.02 -0.38 -0.69
N LEU A 95 -1.30 -1.49 -0.86
CA LEU A 95 -1.90 -2.83 -0.99
C LEU A 95 -2.67 -3.27 0.26
N THR A 96 -2.32 -2.72 1.43
CA THR A 96 -2.88 -3.17 2.71
C THR A 96 -4.03 -2.30 3.22
N ARG A 97 -4.40 -1.26 2.47
CA ARG A 97 -5.40 -0.29 2.91
C ARG A 97 -6.78 -0.93 2.91
N GLY A 98 -7.43 -0.88 4.07
CA GLY A 98 -8.75 -1.49 4.26
C GLY A 98 -8.71 -2.96 4.70
N LEU A 99 -7.52 -3.57 4.74
CA LEU A 99 -7.33 -4.94 5.23
C LEU A 99 -7.20 -4.97 6.75
N SER A 100 -7.54 -6.12 7.34
CA SER A 100 -7.20 -6.45 8.72
C SER A 100 -5.69 -6.66 8.88
N LEU A 101 -5.21 -6.69 10.13
CA LEU A 101 -3.78 -6.86 10.42
C LEU A 101 -3.22 -8.18 9.88
N ALA A 102 -3.97 -9.28 9.97
CA ALA A 102 -3.55 -10.59 9.48
C ALA A 102 -3.46 -10.64 7.95
N GLU A 103 -4.40 -10.01 7.26
CA GLU A 103 -4.40 -9.91 5.79
C GLU A 103 -3.29 -8.99 5.30
N ALA A 104 -3.08 -7.85 5.97
CA ALA A 104 -1.97 -6.95 5.68
C ALA A 104 -0.63 -7.65 5.88
N ASP A 105 -0.51 -8.54 6.87
CA ASP A 105 0.69 -9.35 7.07
C ASP A 105 0.89 -10.38 5.96
N THR A 106 -0.19 -11.03 5.55
CA THR A 106 -0.17 -11.95 4.39
C THR A 106 0.32 -11.23 3.13
N VAL A 107 -0.19 -10.02 2.85
CA VAL A 107 0.26 -9.20 1.72
C VAL A 107 1.74 -8.85 1.84
N ARG A 108 2.22 -8.46 3.03
CA ARG A 108 3.63 -8.13 3.26
C ARG A 108 4.56 -9.32 3.02
N ARG A 109 4.16 -10.53 3.42
CA ARG A 109 4.93 -11.76 3.18
C ARG A 109 4.86 -12.23 1.72
N ALA A 110 3.69 -12.15 1.11
CA ALA A 110 3.48 -12.56 -0.29
C ALA A 110 4.21 -11.65 -1.28
N SER A 111 4.27 -10.34 -1.02
CA SER A 111 4.85 -9.35 -1.95
C SER A 111 6.28 -9.68 -2.42
N PRO A 112 7.26 -9.93 -1.53
CA PRO A 112 8.62 -10.30 -1.97
C PRO A 112 8.65 -11.62 -2.74
N GLN A 113 7.87 -12.63 -2.31
CA GLN A 113 7.82 -13.92 -3.00
C GLN A 113 7.21 -13.79 -4.41
N MET A 114 6.17 -12.96 -4.57
CA MET A 114 5.59 -12.64 -5.87
C MET A 114 6.56 -11.82 -6.75
N ALA A 115 7.44 -11.02 -6.15
CA ALA A 115 8.52 -10.36 -6.89
C ALA A 115 9.59 -11.36 -7.37
N GLU A 116 9.97 -12.34 -6.54
CA GLU A 116 10.88 -13.43 -6.92
C GLU A 116 10.32 -14.30 -8.06
N GLU A 117 8.99 -14.48 -8.11
CA GLU A 117 8.29 -15.15 -9.23
C GLU A 117 8.20 -14.31 -10.51
N GLY A 118 8.67 -13.06 -10.45
CA GLY A 118 8.60 -12.10 -11.54
C GLY A 118 7.20 -11.57 -11.81
N LEU A 119 6.24 -11.66 -10.87
CA LEU A 119 4.92 -11.03 -11.02
C LEU A 119 4.94 -9.55 -10.65
N LEU A 120 5.74 -9.20 -9.65
CA LEU A 120 5.86 -7.83 -9.13
C LEU A 120 7.28 -7.31 -9.29
N LEU A 121 7.39 -5.98 -9.35
CA LEU A 121 8.62 -5.24 -9.18
C LEU A 121 8.52 -4.52 -7.84
N ILE A 122 9.51 -4.72 -6.96
CA ILE A 122 9.62 -4.01 -5.70
C ILE A 122 10.95 -3.28 -5.69
N HIS A 123 10.91 -1.97 -5.44
CA HIS A 123 12.12 -1.15 -5.34
C HIS A 123 11.97 -0.09 -4.25
N SER A 124 13.10 0.34 -3.70
CA SER A 124 13.13 1.43 -2.72
C SER A 124 13.17 2.77 -3.43
N GLY A 125 12.28 3.68 -3.06
CA GLY A 125 12.27 5.06 -3.50
C GLY A 125 12.40 6.06 -2.34
N PRO A 126 12.52 7.37 -2.64
CA PRO A 126 12.60 8.42 -1.62
C PRO A 126 11.42 8.43 -0.64
N LEU A 127 10.26 7.96 -1.10
CA LEU A 127 9.04 7.91 -0.31
C LEU A 127 8.86 6.58 0.44
N GLY A 128 9.69 5.56 0.19
CA GLY A 128 9.58 4.24 0.81
C GLY A 128 9.60 3.10 -0.21
N ALA A 129 9.14 1.92 0.19
CA ALA A 129 9.02 0.78 -0.71
C ALA A 129 7.91 1.02 -1.74
N LEU A 130 8.26 0.86 -3.00
CA LEU A 130 7.36 1.01 -4.14
C LEU A 130 7.13 -0.35 -4.79
N VAL A 131 5.95 -0.53 -5.36
CA VAL A 131 5.52 -1.75 -6.05
C VAL A 131 4.84 -1.43 -7.37
N SER A 132 5.11 -2.25 -8.37
CA SER A 132 4.38 -2.29 -9.64
C SER A 132 4.28 -3.73 -10.14
N VAL A 133 3.44 -3.96 -11.14
CA VAL A 133 3.38 -5.23 -11.86
C VAL A 133 4.54 -5.29 -12.84
N GLN A 134 5.19 -6.46 -12.93
CA GLN A 134 6.18 -6.73 -13.96
C GLN A 134 5.53 -6.59 -15.36
N PRO A 135 6.11 -5.83 -16.30
CA PRO A 135 5.59 -5.72 -17.66
C PRO A 135 5.37 -7.10 -18.32
N GLY A 136 4.18 -7.32 -18.87
CA GLY A 136 3.78 -8.58 -19.49
C GLY A 136 3.18 -9.62 -18.53
N GLN A 137 3.09 -9.32 -17.23
CA GLN A 137 2.51 -10.22 -16.21
C GLN A 137 1.14 -9.77 -15.72
N GLU A 138 0.55 -8.72 -16.30
CA GLU A 138 -0.73 -8.14 -15.89
C GLU A 138 -1.87 -9.17 -15.94
N ALA A 139 -1.96 -9.91 -17.05
CA ALA A 139 -2.98 -10.94 -17.23
C ALA A 139 -2.79 -12.10 -16.23
N ARG A 140 -1.54 -12.47 -15.93
CA ARG A 140 -1.22 -13.51 -14.95
C ARG A 140 -1.57 -13.05 -13.54
N LEU A 141 -1.24 -11.82 -13.17
CA LEU A 141 -1.60 -11.25 -11.87
C LEU A 141 -3.12 -11.15 -11.72
N ALA A 142 -3.84 -10.75 -12.79
CA ALA A 142 -5.29 -10.75 -12.81
C ALA A 142 -5.90 -12.16 -12.63
N ALA A 143 -5.30 -13.18 -13.25
CA ALA A 143 -5.71 -14.58 -13.07
C ALA A 143 -5.43 -15.10 -11.64
N VAL A 144 -4.30 -14.69 -11.03
CA VAL A 144 -4.02 -14.97 -9.62
C VAL A 144 -5.04 -14.29 -8.71
N ALA A 145 -5.37 -13.03 -8.98
CA ALA A 145 -6.38 -12.28 -8.23
C ALA A 145 -7.77 -12.95 -8.33
N ALA A 146 -8.16 -13.39 -9.53
CA ALA A 146 -9.40 -14.13 -9.77
C ALA A 146 -9.38 -15.56 -9.20
N GLY A 147 -8.23 -16.06 -8.75
CA GLY A 147 -8.07 -17.43 -8.27
C GLY A 147 -8.13 -18.50 -9.36
N THR A 148 -7.98 -18.13 -10.63
CA THR A 148 -7.94 -19.05 -11.78
C THR A 148 -6.53 -19.53 -12.10
N THR A 149 -5.52 -18.97 -11.45
CA THR A 149 -4.11 -19.39 -11.53
C THR A 149 -3.47 -19.21 -10.16
N GLU A 150 -2.46 -20.03 -9.87
CA GLU A 150 -1.74 -19.97 -8.60
C GLU A 150 -0.43 -19.16 -8.74
N SER A 151 -0.10 -18.45 -7.67
CA SER A 151 1.25 -17.96 -7.36
C SER A 151 1.72 -18.75 -6.14
N ARG A 152 2.91 -19.34 -6.20
CA ARG A 152 3.44 -20.14 -5.08
C ARG A 152 3.69 -19.23 -3.88
N GLY A 153 4.22 -18.04 -4.10
CA GLY A 153 4.47 -17.04 -3.08
C GLY A 153 3.19 -16.60 -2.38
N LEU A 154 2.14 -16.32 -3.16
CA LEU A 154 0.85 -15.99 -2.55
C LEU A 154 0.26 -17.17 -1.76
N LEU A 155 0.33 -18.38 -2.32
CA LEU A 155 -0.20 -19.58 -1.66
C LEU A 155 0.53 -19.87 -0.35
N GLN A 156 1.86 -19.84 -0.37
CA GLN A 156 2.70 -20.07 0.80
C GLN A 156 2.37 -19.06 1.90
N ALA A 157 2.32 -17.77 1.57
CA ALA A 157 2.00 -16.72 2.52
C ALA A 157 0.60 -16.87 3.14
N MET A 158 -0.37 -17.45 2.44
CA MET A 158 -1.73 -17.69 2.94
C MET A 158 -1.85 -18.92 3.84
N THR A 159 -0.87 -19.83 3.80
CA THR A 159 -0.87 -21.08 4.59
C THR A 159 -0.02 -21.01 5.86
N GLU A 160 0.84 -19.99 5.98
CA GLU A 160 1.69 -19.68 7.14
C GLU A 160 0.99 -18.76 8.16
#